data_AF-A0A960LV86-F1
#
_entry.id   AF-A0A960LV86-F1
#
_cell.length_a   1.000
_cell.length_b   1.000
_cell.length_c   1.000
_cell.angle_alpha   90.00
_cell.angle_beta   90.00
_cell.angle_gamma   90.00
#
_symmetry.space_group_name_H-M   'P 1'
#
loop_
_entity.id
_entity.type
_entity.pdbx_description
1 polymer ?
#
loop_
_entity_poly.entity_id
_entity_poly.type
_entity_poly.pdbx_seq_one_letter_code
_entity_poly.pdbx_strand_id
1 'polypeptide(L)'
;MTPNWFNIGSGSDQSVECTRTNLPVDGSRHAVLSSDGNRVHAQNTGYTNQIGDFFQVRYEWRDGFQWNPADRVEVRLFVTDTDLIGGTQTMVASLLSEASASSNAYQAETAITPVVAPAAVGKTLFVGLYIMDGNGDTNDFAQLDNFELTVNPDPVSETLIGPGVRNGDFNDDVSTTDSRNFDVTPGWYNIGTGIDQSLECTRTNLPVDNTRNAVLNSSGSRVPAQSTDYVVRPGDVFRVRYDWRDASGFDDAQDRVEIRLFVTDNDGILGNQTVVASMVSLLSNNDNQYQEESGVSTPADPAWAGKKLFAGLYIDDANGDANDFVRFDNLELVVNPPADEVLVGPGVNNGDFNEDTSDAISRTFEQTPSWWNLGAQGQTAECTRTNDPFDGTRFGVAASSSNRILSINPVYTIGSGDVFRVSLVWKDGNGWDPADQVEVRMFVTDNDKIGGTQTVLASLLSGASTLSNTFEMMEADSPAATGAFIGKRLFMLIDVQDGNGDGDDFAPVDDVQLLANPGTALAHMVSVTTFTLGPSFTLHATGVSTHEPAVEYTTDLLAEPQVWIPVTLITNSFADGTNVMVFGAPGAGPSYALRVVDSPK
;
A
#
# COMPACT_ATOMS: atom_id res chain seq x y z
N MET A 1 1.74 -0.20 42.26
CA MET A 1 1.62 0.73 41.13
C MET A 1 1.43 -0.12 39.90
N THR A 2 0.37 0.12 39.13
CA THR A 2 0.19 -0.49 37.81
C THR A 2 1.15 0.23 36.86
N PRO A 3 2.12 -0.45 36.23
CA PRO A 3 3.06 0.23 35.32
C PRO A 3 2.32 0.88 34.14
N ASN A 4 2.82 2.03 33.68
CA ASN A 4 2.41 2.72 32.43
C ASN A 4 0.99 3.31 32.37
N TRP A 5 0.15 3.11 33.40
CA TRP A 5 -1.16 3.74 33.51
C TRP A 5 -1.15 4.87 34.54
N PHE A 6 -1.73 6.01 34.17
CA PHE A 6 -1.81 7.23 34.97
C PHE A 6 -3.26 7.62 35.20
N ASN A 7 -3.57 8.08 36.41
CA ASN A 7 -4.88 8.66 36.69
C ASN A 7 -4.93 10.12 36.20
N ILE A 8 -5.74 10.40 35.19
CA ILE A 8 -5.99 11.76 34.66
C ILE A 8 -7.35 12.32 35.11
N GLY A 9 -8.02 11.64 36.04
CA GLY A 9 -9.30 12.06 36.60
C GLY A 9 -9.22 13.32 37.47
N SER A 10 -10.37 13.72 38.04
CA SER A 10 -10.45 14.89 38.92
C SER A 10 -9.49 14.78 40.10
N GLY A 11 -8.53 15.71 40.16
CA GLY A 11 -7.50 15.76 41.20
C GLY A 11 -6.23 14.95 40.91
N SER A 12 -6.20 14.16 39.82
CA SER A 12 -5.03 13.40 39.33
C SER A 12 -4.29 12.60 40.40
N ASP A 13 -5.01 12.12 41.41
CA ASP A 13 -4.45 11.36 42.52
C ASP A 13 -4.04 9.96 42.06
N GLN A 14 -2.73 9.71 42.02
CA GLN A 14 -2.15 8.42 41.59
C GLN A 14 -2.26 7.33 42.66
N SER A 15 -2.79 7.63 43.85
CA SER A 15 -3.01 6.66 44.93
C SER A 15 -4.35 5.92 44.82
N VAL A 16 -5.22 6.34 43.91
CA VAL A 16 -6.53 5.75 43.69
C VAL A 16 -6.40 4.34 43.09
N GLU A 17 -7.34 3.47 43.44
CA GLU A 17 -7.38 2.09 42.97
C GLU A 17 -7.52 2.00 41.44
N CYS A 18 -6.51 1.41 40.79
CA CYS A 18 -6.47 1.21 39.35
C CYS A 18 -6.93 -0.19 38.93
N THR A 19 -6.51 -1.25 39.64
CA THR A 19 -6.80 -2.65 39.25
C THR A 19 -7.15 -3.55 40.42
N ARG A 20 -7.96 -4.59 40.18
CA ARG A 20 -8.36 -5.62 41.15
C ARG A 20 -8.11 -7.05 40.64
N THR A 21 -8.09 -8.02 41.54
CA THR A 21 -7.88 -9.46 41.24
C THR A 21 -9.14 -10.31 41.41
N ASN A 22 -10.25 -9.75 41.88
CA ASN A 22 -11.49 -10.51 42.02
C ASN A 22 -12.20 -10.56 40.67
N LEU A 23 -12.81 -11.69 40.33
CA LEU A 23 -13.65 -11.81 39.13
C LEU A 23 -12.98 -11.45 37.78
N PRO A 24 -11.70 -11.80 37.52
CA PRO A 24 -11.10 -11.55 36.21
C PRO A 24 -11.71 -12.46 35.14
N VAL A 25 -11.66 -12.02 33.88
CA VAL A 25 -12.14 -12.82 32.74
C VAL A 25 -11.21 -14.00 32.44
N ASP A 26 -9.90 -13.81 32.65
CA ASP A 26 -8.82 -14.74 32.27
C ASP A 26 -7.99 -15.25 33.46
N GLY A 27 -8.34 -14.86 34.70
CA GLY A 27 -7.57 -15.17 35.90
C GLY A 27 -6.54 -14.11 36.31
N SER A 28 -6.42 -13.00 35.57
CA SER A 28 -5.46 -11.91 35.82
C SER A 28 -6.05 -10.74 36.65
N ARG A 29 -5.60 -9.50 36.43
CA ARG A 29 -6.13 -8.28 37.08
C ARG A 29 -6.88 -7.42 36.06
N HIS A 30 -8.08 -6.97 36.39
CA HIS A 30 -8.85 -6.04 35.56
C HIS A 30 -8.72 -4.58 36.04
N ALA A 31 -8.98 -3.63 35.14
CA ALA A 31 -9.10 -2.20 35.45
C ALA A 31 -10.45 -1.89 36.12
N VAL A 32 -10.45 -0.97 37.08
CA VAL A 32 -11.68 -0.52 37.78
C VAL A 32 -12.00 0.91 37.39
N LEU A 33 -13.11 1.12 36.69
CA LEU A 33 -13.58 2.42 36.24
C LEU A 33 -14.68 2.94 37.17
N SER A 34 -14.80 4.27 37.34
CA SER A 34 -15.86 4.90 38.12
C SER A 34 -16.46 6.12 37.43
N SER A 35 -17.78 6.31 37.55
CA SER A 35 -18.50 7.47 37.01
C SER A 35 -18.24 8.76 37.79
N ASP A 36 -17.60 8.70 38.96
CA ASP A 36 -17.22 9.88 39.76
C ASP A 36 -16.13 10.75 39.13
N GLY A 37 -15.53 10.29 38.03
CA GLY A 37 -14.45 10.99 37.32
C GLY A 37 -13.10 10.97 38.04
N ASN A 38 -12.98 10.33 39.21
CA ASN A 38 -11.73 10.23 39.96
C ASN A 38 -10.86 9.05 39.48
N ARG A 39 -11.41 8.12 38.70
CA ARG A 39 -10.73 6.92 38.18
C ARG A 39 -10.71 6.90 36.66
N VAL A 40 -9.89 7.77 36.08
CA VAL A 40 -9.69 7.81 34.63
C VAL A 40 -8.30 7.31 34.33
N HIS A 41 -8.20 6.07 33.86
CA HIS A 41 -6.91 5.46 33.54
C HIS A 41 -6.52 5.87 32.14
N ALA A 42 -5.35 6.49 32.00
CA ALA A 42 -4.79 6.83 30.70
C ALA A 42 -3.36 6.33 30.54
N GLN A 43 -2.99 6.09 29.29
CA GLN A 43 -1.67 5.59 28.92
C GLN A 43 -1.13 6.38 27.73
N ASN A 44 0.17 6.66 27.77
CA ASN A 44 0.93 7.07 26.59
C ASN A 44 1.24 5.82 25.77
N THR A 45 0.77 5.76 24.53
CA THR A 45 1.00 4.60 23.65
C THR A 45 2.41 4.59 23.07
N GLY A 46 3.11 5.73 23.09
CA GLY A 46 4.39 5.93 22.43
C GLY A 46 4.27 6.10 20.90
N TYR A 47 3.05 6.09 20.37
CA TYR A 47 2.78 6.19 18.94
C TYR A 47 2.60 7.65 18.52
N THR A 48 3.25 8.05 17.44
CA THR A 48 3.04 9.35 16.80
C THR A 48 2.04 9.18 15.67
N ASN A 49 0.90 9.88 15.75
CA ASN A 49 -0.12 9.79 14.72
C ASN A 49 0.43 10.21 13.36
N GLN A 50 0.14 9.42 12.35
CA GLN A 50 0.42 9.67 10.96
C GLN A 50 -0.86 10.08 10.24
N ILE A 51 -0.66 10.66 9.07
CA ILE A 51 -1.78 11.01 8.21
C ILE A 51 -2.47 9.72 7.73
N GLY A 52 -3.78 9.64 7.91
CA GLY A 52 -4.56 8.49 7.42
C GLY A 52 -4.77 7.36 8.41
N ASP A 53 -4.08 7.36 9.55
CA ASP A 53 -4.28 6.36 10.59
C ASP A 53 -5.75 6.24 10.99
N PHE A 54 -6.17 5.03 11.28
CA PHE A 54 -7.34 4.76 12.09
C PHE A 54 -7.02 3.62 13.05
N PHE A 55 -7.83 3.49 14.10
CA PHE A 55 -7.53 2.58 15.18
C PHE A 55 -8.65 1.58 15.35
N GLN A 56 -8.28 0.33 15.61
CA GLN A 56 -9.19 -0.67 16.14
C GLN A 56 -8.97 -0.79 17.64
N VAL A 57 -10.07 -0.72 18.39
CA VAL A 57 -10.11 -0.92 19.84
C VAL A 57 -10.89 -2.19 20.12
N ARG A 58 -10.32 -3.07 20.94
CA ARG A 58 -11.01 -4.24 21.50
C ARG A 58 -10.82 -4.29 23.00
N TYR A 59 -11.86 -4.70 23.72
CA TYR A 59 -11.78 -4.92 25.16
C TYR A 59 -12.94 -5.78 25.62
N GLU A 60 -12.81 -6.35 26.82
CA GLU A 60 -13.91 -6.98 27.52
C GLU A 60 -14.29 -6.13 28.72
N TRP A 61 -15.58 -5.92 28.94
CA TRP A 61 -16.06 -5.14 30.07
C TRP A 61 -17.27 -5.80 30.73
N ARG A 62 -17.52 -5.42 31.98
CA ARG A 62 -18.73 -5.79 32.69
C ARG A 62 -19.23 -4.66 33.55
N ASP A 63 -20.54 -4.60 33.72
CA ASP A 63 -21.14 -3.76 34.74
C ASP A 63 -20.78 -4.24 36.16
N GLY A 64 -20.76 -3.27 37.07
CA GLY A 64 -20.39 -3.43 38.46
C GLY A 64 -21.45 -2.88 39.40
N PHE A 65 -21.00 -2.40 40.56
CA PHE A 65 -21.89 -1.87 41.59
C PHE A 65 -22.60 -0.62 41.10
N GLN A 66 -23.92 -0.54 41.38
CA GLN A 66 -24.84 0.57 41.08
C GLN A 66 -25.07 0.93 39.60
N TRP A 67 -24.38 0.25 38.67
CA TRP A 67 -24.51 0.46 37.22
C TRP A 67 -25.95 0.58 36.71
N ASN A 68 -26.19 1.63 35.93
CA ASN A 68 -27.45 1.90 35.27
C ASN A 68 -27.41 1.49 33.79
N PRO A 69 -28.51 0.97 33.22
CA PRO A 69 -28.59 0.70 31.78
C PRO A 69 -28.32 1.89 30.85
N ALA A 70 -28.34 3.13 31.35
CA ALA A 70 -27.96 4.33 30.61
C ALA A 70 -26.45 4.58 30.55
N ASP A 71 -25.66 3.97 31.43
CA ASP A 71 -24.21 4.20 31.52
C ASP A 71 -23.47 3.41 30.46
N ARG A 72 -22.29 3.90 30.06
CA ARG A 72 -21.42 3.25 29.08
C ARG A 72 -19.97 3.29 29.52
N VAL A 73 -19.21 2.28 29.11
CA VAL A 73 -17.76 2.40 29.11
C VAL A 73 -17.38 3.26 27.91
N GLU A 74 -16.46 4.19 28.10
CA GLU A 74 -15.98 5.06 27.04
C GLU A 74 -14.46 4.93 26.89
N VAL A 75 -14.01 4.61 25.68
CA VAL A 75 -12.60 4.67 25.30
C VAL A 75 -12.37 5.97 24.53
N ARG A 76 -11.46 6.79 25.02
CA ARG A 76 -11.05 8.05 24.40
C ARG A 76 -9.65 7.91 23.84
N LEU A 77 -9.49 8.19 22.55
CA LEU A 77 -8.20 8.44 21.92
C LEU A 77 -8.02 9.95 21.80
N PHE A 78 -6.88 10.47 22.23
CA PHE A 78 -6.63 11.90 22.24
C PHE A 78 -5.15 12.22 22.04
N VAL A 79 -4.90 13.44 21.57
CA VAL A 79 -3.57 14.08 21.54
C VAL A 79 -3.55 15.23 22.54
N THR A 80 -2.37 15.74 22.89
CA THR A 80 -2.27 16.94 23.72
C THR A 80 -1.49 18.05 23.03
N ASP A 81 -1.65 19.27 23.53
CA ASP A 81 -0.91 20.46 23.09
C ASP A 81 0.60 20.40 23.35
N THR A 82 1.03 19.54 24.28
CA THR A 82 2.41 19.45 24.77
C THR A 82 3.06 18.10 24.50
N ASP A 83 2.38 17.18 23.82
CA ASP A 83 2.79 15.76 23.67
C ASP A 83 3.10 15.06 25.00
N LEU A 84 2.52 15.57 26.09
CA LEU A 84 2.59 14.98 27.43
C LEU A 84 1.17 14.64 27.90
N ILE A 85 1.02 13.53 28.63
CA ILE A 85 -0.29 12.98 29.04
C ILE A 85 -1.13 13.94 29.91
N GLY A 86 -0.49 14.91 30.56
CA GLY A 86 -1.15 15.95 31.37
C GLY A 86 -1.47 17.25 30.62
N GLY A 87 -1.17 17.32 29.32
CA GLY A 87 -1.48 18.48 28.48
C GLY A 87 -2.97 18.63 28.17
N THR A 88 -3.33 19.72 27.50
CA THR A 88 -4.72 19.98 27.10
C THR A 88 -5.12 18.97 26.02
N GLN A 89 -6.16 18.18 26.29
CA GLN A 89 -6.60 17.12 25.39
C GLN A 89 -7.35 17.68 24.17
N THR A 90 -6.99 17.17 23.00
CA THR A 90 -7.79 17.27 21.77
C THR A 90 -8.20 15.86 21.37
N MET A 91 -9.50 15.64 21.22
CA MET A 91 -10.06 14.33 20.92
C MET A 91 -9.74 13.88 19.50
N VAL A 92 -9.21 12.67 19.36
CA VAL A 92 -9.10 11.95 18.09
C VAL A 92 -10.35 11.12 17.87
N ALA A 93 -10.77 10.34 18.87
CA ALA A 93 -12.00 9.56 18.82
C ALA A 93 -12.56 9.30 20.23
N SER A 94 -13.89 9.20 20.33
CA SER A 94 -14.60 8.72 21.53
C SER A 94 -15.48 7.54 21.11
N LEU A 95 -15.27 6.40 21.76
CA LEU A 95 -15.92 5.13 21.45
C LEU A 95 -16.68 4.67 22.69
N LEU A 96 -18.01 4.60 22.59
CA LEU A 96 -18.87 4.10 23.65
C LEU A 96 -19.08 2.59 23.46
N SER A 97 -19.12 1.85 24.57
CA SER A 97 -19.64 0.49 24.58
C SER A 97 -21.12 0.47 24.16
N GLU A 98 -21.64 -0.71 23.87
CA GLU A 98 -23.07 -0.91 23.83
C GLU A 98 -23.68 -0.85 25.24
N ALA A 99 -25.02 -0.85 25.31
CA ALA A 99 -25.72 -1.02 26.59
C ALA A 99 -25.40 -2.40 27.17
N SER A 100 -25.22 -2.51 28.49
CA SER A 100 -25.03 -3.82 29.12
C SER A 100 -26.20 -4.74 28.81
N ALA A 101 -25.94 -5.84 28.10
CA ALA A 101 -26.93 -6.84 27.75
C ALA A 101 -27.20 -7.81 28.92
N SER A 102 -26.23 -7.97 29.82
CA SER A 102 -26.30 -8.93 30.92
C SER A 102 -25.56 -8.43 32.15
N SER A 103 -26.29 -8.31 33.25
CA SER A 103 -25.70 -7.86 34.51
C SER A 103 -24.64 -8.82 35.02
N ASN A 104 -23.52 -8.25 35.47
CA ASN A 104 -22.40 -8.91 36.12
C ASN A 104 -21.66 -9.95 35.25
N ALA A 105 -21.81 -9.88 33.93
CA ALA A 105 -21.11 -10.72 32.98
C ALA A 105 -20.24 -9.89 32.03
N TYR A 106 -19.06 -10.44 31.69
CA TYR A 106 -18.17 -9.83 30.70
C TYR A 106 -18.78 -9.90 29.30
N GLN A 107 -18.61 -8.81 28.57
CA GLN A 107 -19.09 -8.58 27.22
C GLN A 107 -17.93 -7.99 26.42
N ALA A 108 -17.72 -8.50 25.21
CA ALA A 108 -16.66 -8.05 24.32
C ALA A 108 -17.15 -6.87 23.48
N GLU A 109 -16.27 -5.89 23.30
CA GLU A 109 -16.49 -4.72 22.46
C GLU A 109 -15.42 -4.67 21.38
N THR A 110 -15.82 -4.23 20.19
CA THR A 110 -14.89 -3.93 19.10
C THR A 110 -15.39 -2.70 18.37
N ALA A 111 -14.53 -1.70 18.27
CA ALA A 111 -14.84 -0.44 17.61
C ALA A 111 -13.67 0.00 16.72
N ILE A 112 -14.02 0.71 15.65
CA ILE A 112 -13.05 1.28 14.71
C ILE A 112 -13.25 2.79 14.72
N THR A 113 -12.16 3.55 14.79
CA THR A 113 -12.22 5.01 14.76
C THR A 113 -12.40 5.53 13.34
N PRO A 114 -12.90 6.76 13.17
CA PRO A 114 -12.63 7.54 11.98
C PRO A 114 -11.11 7.71 11.76
N VAL A 115 -10.74 8.09 10.55
CA VAL A 115 -9.38 8.50 10.22
C VAL A 115 -8.96 9.70 11.07
N VAL A 116 -7.70 9.71 11.52
CA VAL A 116 -7.10 10.80 12.27
C VAL A 116 -7.22 12.11 11.50
N ALA A 117 -7.75 13.14 12.16
CA ALA A 117 -7.86 14.47 11.59
C ALA A 117 -6.47 15.13 11.42
N PRO A 118 -6.26 15.98 10.40
CA PRO A 118 -4.96 16.60 10.13
C PRO A 118 -4.31 17.28 11.34
N ALA A 119 -5.11 17.92 12.20
CA ALA A 119 -4.63 18.62 13.39
C ALA A 119 -3.99 17.71 14.48
N ALA A 120 -4.19 16.39 14.38
CA ALA A 120 -3.62 15.40 15.29
C ALA A 120 -2.39 14.68 14.70
N VAL A 121 -2.11 14.84 13.41
CA VAL A 121 -0.94 14.25 12.74
C VAL A 121 0.36 14.84 13.32
N GLY A 122 1.37 13.99 13.50
CA GLY A 122 2.66 14.34 14.10
C GLY A 122 2.65 14.43 15.63
N LYS A 123 1.49 14.30 16.27
CA LYS A 123 1.35 14.35 17.74
C LYS A 123 1.31 12.97 18.37
N THR A 124 1.71 12.88 19.63
CA THR A 124 1.70 11.64 20.41
C THR A 124 0.26 11.23 20.73
N LEU A 125 -0.08 9.97 20.44
CA LEU A 125 -1.38 9.37 20.77
C LEU A 125 -1.43 8.93 22.24
N PHE A 126 -2.53 9.26 22.90
CA PHE A 126 -2.86 8.79 24.23
C PHE A 126 -4.21 8.07 24.20
N VAL A 127 -4.37 7.09 25.09
CA VAL A 127 -5.64 6.41 25.33
C VAL A 127 -6.09 6.68 26.76
N GLY A 128 -7.40 6.85 26.95
CA GLY A 128 -8.04 6.95 28.25
C GLY A 128 -9.30 6.11 28.35
N LEU A 129 -9.52 5.52 29.52
CA LEU A 129 -10.68 4.69 29.85
C LEU A 129 -11.58 5.42 30.85
N TYR A 130 -12.85 5.56 30.49
CA TYR A 130 -13.85 6.37 31.19
C TYR A 130 -15.14 5.58 31.39
N ILE A 131 -16.00 6.11 32.27
CA ILE A 131 -17.43 5.80 32.28
C ILE A 131 -18.18 7.07 31.88
N MET A 132 -19.10 6.92 30.94
CA MET A 132 -20.12 7.91 30.66
C MET A 132 -21.30 7.67 31.60
N ASP A 133 -21.54 8.62 32.49
CA ASP A 133 -22.70 8.66 33.38
C ASP A 133 -23.96 9.05 32.59
N GLY A 134 -24.89 8.10 32.46
CA GLY A 134 -26.13 8.28 31.71
C GLY A 134 -27.32 8.71 32.56
N ASN A 135 -27.22 8.63 33.89
CA ASN A 135 -28.34 8.83 34.82
C ASN A 135 -28.08 9.94 35.88
N GLY A 136 -26.88 10.50 35.94
CA GLY A 136 -26.42 11.47 36.93
C GLY A 136 -25.93 10.87 38.25
N ASP A 137 -25.74 9.54 38.33
CA ASP A 137 -25.21 8.84 39.50
C ASP A 137 -23.71 8.58 39.33
N THR A 138 -22.93 9.12 40.27
CA THR A 138 -21.47 9.07 40.24
C THR A 138 -20.90 7.88 41.02
N ASN A 139 -21.77 7.03 41.60
CA ASN A 139 -21.33 5.88 42.39
C ASN A 139 -21.17 4.59 41.57
N ASP A 140 -21.27 4.69 40.25
CA ASP A 140 -21.34 3.53 39.36
C ASP A 140 -19.94 3.06 38.97
N PHE A 141 -19.80 1.74 38.84
CA PHE A 141 -18.51 1.10 38.53
C PHE A 141 -18.64 0.14 37.35
N ALA A 142 -17.58 0.09 36.55
CA ALA A 142 -17.33 -0.96 35.55
C ALA A 142 -15.96 -1.59 35.76
N GLN A 143 -15.82 -2.79 35.22
CA GLN A 143 -14.54 -3.49 35.14
C GLN A 143 -14.21 -3.69 33.67
N LEU A 144 -12.97 -3.43 33.28
CA LEU A 144 -12.48 -3.58 31.91
C LEU A 144 -11.21 -4.43 31.92
N ASP A 145 -11.11 -5.36 30.98
CA ASP A 145 -10.02 -6.32 30.84
C ASP A 145 -9.69 -6.55 29.36
N ASN A 146 -8.55 -7.19 29.09
CA ASN A 146 -8.11 -7.56 27.73
C ASN A 146 -8.17 -6.40 26.72
N PHE A 147 -7.75 -5.20 27.13
CA PHE A 147 -7.71 -4.02 26.26
C PHE A 147 -6.62 -4.15 25.20
N GLU A 148 -7.02 -4.05 23.94
CA GLU A 148 -6.17 -4.01 22.76
C GLU A 148 -6.45 -2.74 21.97
N LEU A 149 -5.39 -2.01 21.64
CA LEU A 149 -5.42 -0.90 20.70
C LEU A 149 -4.46 -1.23 19.56
N THR A 150 -5.02 -1.43 18.38
CA THR A 150 -4.25 -1.72 17.17
C THR A 150 -4.31 -0.50 16.28
N VAL A 151 -3.14 0.01 15.92
CA VAL A 151 -3.05 0.97 14.83
C VAL A 151 -3.22 0.19 13.53
N ASN A 152 -4.21 0.60 12.76
CA ASN A 152 -4.28 0.24 11.36
C ASN A 152 -3.70 1.46 10.64
N PRO A 153 -2.38 1.48 10.41
CA PRO A 153 -1.82 2.55 9.60
C PRO A 153 -2.57 2.51 8.27
N ASP A 154 -2.90 3.68 7.73
CA ASP A 154 -3.31 3.74 6.33
C ASP A 154 -2.23 2.96 5.54
N PRO A 155 -2.60 2.04 4.64
CA PRO A 155 -1.64 1.38 3.76
C PRO A 155 -0.55 2.34 3.28
N VAL A 156 0.69 1.89 3.51
CA VAL A 156 1.98 2.50 3.16
C VAL A 156 1.83 3.81 2.36
N SER A 157 1.71 4.93 3.07
CA SER A 157 1.72 6.24 2.42
C SER A 157 3.07 6.46 1.70
N GLU A 158 3.03 6.66 0.39
CA GLU A 158 4.22 6.97 -0.42
C GLU A 158 4.21 8.47 -0.76
N THR A 159 5.27 9.19 -0.39
CA THR A 159 5.48 10.59 -0.82
C THR A 159 5.89 10.61 -2.29
N LEU A 160 5.03 11.16 -3.14
CA LEU A 160 5.24 11.26 -4.57
C LEU A 160 5.95 12.56 -4.96
N ILE A 161 5.60 13.67 -4.31
CA ILE A 161 6.24 14.99 -4.44
C ILE A 161 6.36 15.59 -3.04
N GLY A 162 7.47 16.23 -2.70
CA GLY A 162 7.72 16.80 -1.38
C GLY A 162 9.06 17.52 -1.30
N PRO A 163 9.40 18.13 -0.15
CA PRO A 163 10.74 18.61 0.12
C PRO A 163 11.77 17.47 -0.02
N GLY A 164 12.78 17.66 -0.87
CA GLY A 164 13.77 16.62 -1.19
C GLY A 164 13.25 15.43 -2.00
N VAL A 165 11.96 15.41 -2.37
CA VAL A 165 11.35 14.41 -3.25
C VAL A 165 10.78 15.13 -4.45
N ARG A 166 11.47 15.06 -5.59
CA ARG A 166 11.02 15.70 -6.84
C ARG A 166 10.80 17.22 -6.70
N ASN A 167 11.55 17.91 -5.85
CA ASN A 167 11.58 19.37 -5.78
C ASN A 167 10.20 20.02 -5.48
N GLY A 168 9.42 19.45 -4.54
CA GLY A 168 8.10 19.99 -4.16
C GLY A 168 8.16 21.36 -3.47
N ASP A 169 9.32 21.70 -2.91
CA ASP A 169 9.64 22.97 -2.23
C ASP A 169 10.47 23.92 -3.11
N PHE A 170 10.68 23.59 -4.39
CA PHE A 170 11.45 24.39 -5.36
C PHE A 170 12.91 24.72 -4.96
N ASN A 171 13.45 24.04 -3.94
CA ASN A 171 14.75 24.32 -3.35
C ASN A 171 15.94 23.68 -4.06
N ASP A 172 15.71 22.75 -4.99
CA ASP A 172 16.78 22.12 -5.76
C ASP A 172 17.50 23.12 -6.68
N ASP A 173 16.85 24.25 -7.03
CA ASP A 173 17.51 25.34 -7.74
C ASP A 173 18.21 26.32 -6.78
N VAL A 174 19.49 26.02 -6.54
CA VAL A 174 20.41 26.84 -5.73
C VAL A 174 20.90 28.13 -6.41
N SER A 175 20.38 28.50 -7.58
CA SER A 175 20.77 29.73 -8.27
C SER A 175 20.42 30.98 -7.47
N THR A 176 21.33 31.97 -7.43
CA THR A 176 21.03 33.29 -6.85
C THR A 176 20.25 34.21 -7.81
N THR A 177 19.91 33.74 -9.01
CA THR A 177 19.07 34.50 -9.95
C THR A 177 17.63 34.49 -9.45
N ASP A 178 17.01 35.68 -9.37
CA ASP A 178 15.66 35.80 -8.84
C ASP A 178 14.66 34.99 -9.67
N SER A 179 14.43 35.39 -10.91
CA SER A 179 13.48 34.75 -11.83
C SER A 179 14.14 33.61 -12.59
N ARG A 180 13.49 32.44 -12.60
CA ARG A 180 13.92 31.24 -13.30
C ARG A 180 12.77 30.73 -14.16
N ASN A 181 13.09 30.24 -15.35
CA ASN A 181 12.10 29.69 -16.26
C ASN A 181 11.97 28.18 -16.09
N PHE A 182 11.01 27.57 -16.78
CA PHE A 182 10.79 26.12 -16.70
C PHE A 182 11.99 25.32 -17.24
N ASP A 183 12.69 25.82 -18.27
CA ASP A 183 13.89 25.15 -18.83
C ASP A 183 14.98 24.85 -17.79
N VAL A 184 15.03 25.63 -16.70
CA VAL A 184 16.08 25.53 -15.68
C VAL A 184 15.54 25.27 -14.28
N THR A 185 14.23 25.08 -14.13
CA THR A 185 13.61 24.70 -12.84
C THR A 185 13.55 23.17 -12.78
N PRO A 186 14.33 22.52 -11.89
CA PRO A 186 14.43 21.06 -11.87
C PRO A 186 13.07 20.40 -11.66
N GLY A 187 12.72 19.45 -12.55
CA GLY A 187 11.55 18.58 -12.42
C GLY A 187 10.20 19.18 -12.85
N TRP A 188 10.12 20.49 -13.09
CA TRP A 188 8.87 21.20 -13.39
C TRP A 188 8.79 21.64 -14.85
N TYR A 189 7.68 21.32 -15.51
CA TYR A 189 7.43 21.62 -16.92
C TYR A 189 6.21 22.53 -17.07
N ASN A 190 6.27 23.44 -18.03
CA ASN A 190 5.09 24.19 -18.41
C ASN A 190 4.15 23.32 -19.26
N ILE A 191 2.92 23.14 -18.82
CA ILE A 191 1.83 22.49 -19.59
C ILE A 191 0.73 23.48 -19.97
N GLY A 192 0.97 24.78 -19.78
CA GLY A 192 0.03 25.84 -20.07
C GLY A 192 -0.27 26.06 -21.56
N THR A 193 -1.18 26.98 -21.83
CA THR A 193 -1.54 27.38 -23.19
C THR A 193 -0.33 27.90 -23.96
N GLY A 194 -0.09 27.32 -25.14
CA GLY A 194 1.03 27.70 -25.99
C GLY A 194 2.40 27.15 -25.58
N ILE A 195 2.47 26.23 -24.60
CA ILE A 195 3.65 25.47 -24.12
C ILE A 195 4.99 26.15 -24.46
N ASP A 196 5.41 27.04 -23.56
CA ASP A 196 6.69 27.76 -23.66
C ASP A 196 7.47 27.58 -22.36
N GLN A 197 8.59 26.84 -22.45
CA GLN A 197 9.46 26.54 -21.30
C GLN A 197 10.36 27.73 -20.92
N SER A 198 10.42 28.77 -21.75
CA SER A 198 11.17 29.99 -21.46
C SER A 198 10.42 30.96 -20.53
N LEU A 199 9.13 30.70 -20.26
CA LEU A 199 8.33 31.47 -19.31
C LEU A 199 8.81 31.29 -17.87
N GLU A 200 8.64 32.33 -17.07
CA GLU A 200 8.95 32.32 -15.64
C GLU A 200 8.15 31.23 -14.91
N CYS A 201 8.87 30.38 -14.17
CA CYS A 201 8.35 29.28 -13.37
C CYS A 201 8.47 29.59 -11.89
N THR A 202 9.63 30.08 -11.44
CA THR A 202 9.92 30.27 -10.01
C THR A 202 10.64 31.59 -9.73
N ARG A 203 10.52 32.09 -8.49
CA ARG A 203 11.19 33.32 -8.02
C ARG A 203 11.72 33.22 -6.59
N THR A 204 12.77 34.00 -6.28
CA THR A 204 13.30 34.14 -4.91
C THR A 204 12.65 35.29 -4.11
N ASN A 205 11.71 36.00 -4.72
CA ASN A 205 11.03 37.09 -4.06
C ASN A 205 9.81 36.58 -3.28
N LEU A 206 9.73 36.98 -2.00
CA LEU A 206 8.63 36.62 -1.12
C LEU A 206 8.37 35.10 -1.01
N PRO A 207 9.39 34.21 -0.91
CA PRO A 207 9.17 32.78 -0.61
C PRO A 207 8.80 32.59 0.87
N VAL A 208 8.14 31.48 1.18
CA VAL A 208 7.64 31.19 2.54
C VAL A 208 8.77 30.93 3.54
N ASP A 209 9.87 30.37 3.07
CA ASP A 209 11.02 29.86 3.83
C ASP A 209 12.34 30.60 3.52
N ASN A 210 12.29 31.70 2.77
CA ASN A 210 13.43 32.51 2.28
C ASN A 210 14.25 31.88 1.14
N THR A 211 13.70 30.93 0.39
CA THR A 211 14.38 30.34 -0.78
C THR A 211 13.70 30.72 -2.10
N ARG A 212 12.70 29.97 -2.58
CA ARG A 212 12.11 30.07 -3.91
C ARG A 212 10.68 29.54 -3.92
N ASN A 213 9.78 30.22 -4.63
CA ASN A 213 8.40 29.81 -4.84
C ASN A 213 8.07 29.68 -6.34
N ALA A 214 7.03 28.94 -6.67
CA ALA A 214 6.45 28.90 -8.01
C ALA A 214 5.56 30.11 -8.31
N VAL A 215 5.44 30.43 -9.60
CA VAL A 215 4.63 31.52 -10.16
C VAL A 215 3.56 30.95 -11.06
N LEU A 216 2.31 31.08 -10.65
CA LEU A 216 1.15 30.70 -11.44
C LEU A 216 0.48 31.93 -12.03
N ASN A 217 -0.25 31.77 -13.13
CA ASN A 217 -1.11 32.82 -13.65
C ASN A 217 -2.46 32.32 -14.18
N SER A 218 -3.49 33.16 -14.08
CA SER A 218 -4.86 32.82 -14.47
C SER A 218 -5.06 32.77 -16.00
N SER A 219 -4.19 33.42 -16.79
CA SER A 219 -4.20 33.23 -18.25
C SER A 219 -3.90 31.78 -18.69
N GLY A 220 -3.43 30.95 -17.76
CA GLY A 220 -3.12 29.54 -17.98
C GLY A 220 -1.90 29.32 -18.87
N SER A 221 -1.07 30.35 -19.11
CA SER A 221 0.18 30.20 -19.85
C SER A 221 1.34 29.70 -18.99
N ARG A 222 1.22 29.80 -17.65
CA ARG A 222 2.16 29.28 -16.66
C ARG A 222 1.45 28.26 -15.78
N VAL A 223 1.52 27.02 -16.20
CA VAL A 223 0.98 25.89 -15.43
C VAL A 223 2.14 24.95 -15.15
N PRO A 224 2.81 25.08 -13.99
CA PRO A 224 3.80 24.11 -13.57
C PRO A 224 3.16 22.74 -13.40
N ALA A 225 3.76 21.74 -14.00
CA ALA A 225 3.40 20.36 -13.79
C ALA A 225 4.63 19.46 -13.75
N GLN A 226 4.45 18.31 -13.11
CA GLN A 226 5.52 17.37 -12.89
C GLN A 226 4.98 15.94 -12.96
N SER A 227 5.84 15.02 -13.42
CA SER A 227 5.58 13.59 -13.34
C SER A 227 5.91 13.08 -11.94
N THR A 228 5.03 12.27 -11.37
CA THR A 228 5.27 11.64 -10.06
C THR A 228 6.00 10.31 -10.17
N ASP A 229 6.21 9.80 -11.39
CA ASP A 229 6.60 8.41 -11.72
C ASP A 229 5.69 7.31 -11.16
N TYR A 230 4.63 7.70 -10.46
CA TYR A 230 3.70 6.79 -9.86
C TYR A 230 2.72 6.27 -10.91
N VAL A 231 2.38 4.99 -10.81
CA VAL A 231 1.39 4.33 -11.65
C VAL A 231 0.12 4.18 -10.83
N VAL A 232 -0.97 4.81 -11.29
CA VAL A 232 -2.25 4.85 -10.57
C VAL A 232 -2.81 3.45 -10.39
N ARG A 233 -3.28 3.16 -9.18
CA ARG A 233 -4.01 1.95 -8.80
C ARG A 233 -5.47 2.30 -8.52
N PRO A 234 -6.42 1.44 -8.93
CA PRO A 234 -7.79 1.50 -8.46
C PRO A 234 -7.87 1.68 -6.95
N GLY A 235 -8.67 2.65 -6.50
CA GLY A 235 -8.87 2.89 -5.07
C GLY A 235 -7.80 3.75 -4.40
N ASP A 236 -6.73 4.16 -5.10
CA ASP A 236 -5.74 5.08 -4.56
C ASP A 236 -6.39 6.36 -4.03
N VAL A 237 -6.00 6.78 -2.83
CA VAL A 237 -6.40 8.06 -2.26
C VAL A 237 -5.19 8.97 -2.22
N PHE A 238 -5.27 10.10 -2.93
CA PHE A 238 -4.20 11.10 -2.96
C PHE A 238 -4.49 12.20 -1.94
N ARG A 239 -3.42 12.68 -1.31
CA ARG A 239 -3.47 13.79 -0.36
C ARG A 239 -2.46 14.83 -0.75
N VAL A 240 -2.85 16.10 -0.68
CA VAL A 240 -1.96 17.23 -0.92
C VAL A 240 -1.91 18.13 0.30
N ARG A 241 -0.73 18.71 0.54
CA ARG A 241 -0.52 19.87 1.41
C ARG A 241 0.38 20.85 0.67
N TYR A 242 0.11 22.14 0.77
CA TYR A 242 0.93 23.16 0.13
C TYR A 242 0.73 24.53 0.78
N ASP A 243 1.71 25.41 0.57
CA ASP A 243 1.63 26.81 0.95
C ASP A 243 1.35 27.66 -0.29
N TRP A 244 0.44 28.62 -0.17
CA TRP A 244 0.19 29.57 -1.26
C TRP A 244 -0.13 30.96 -0.73
N ARG A 245 0.02 31.96 -1.59
CA ARG A 245 -0.42 33.33 -1.35
C ARG A 245 -0.93 33.96 -2.62
N ASP A 246 -1.92 34.81 -2.48
CA ASP A 246 -2.32 35.72 -3.53
C ASP A 246 -1.15 36.68 -3.89
N ALA A 247 -1.24 37.22 -5.10
CA ALA A 247 -0.36 38.23 -5.62
C ALA A 247 -1.14 39.19 -6.55
N SER A 248 -0.43 39.96 -7.38
CA SER A 248 -1.03 40.97 -8.25
C SER A 248 -2.20 40.40 -9.06
N GLY A 249 -3.33 41.10 -9.06
CA GLY A 249 -4.52 40.77 -9.86
C GLY A 249 -5.53 39.90 -9.12
N PHE A 250 -5.07 38.97 -8.27
CA PHE A 250 -5.90 37.94 -7.66
C PHE A 250 -7.12 38.50 -6.90
N ASP A 251 -8.31 37.94 -7.17
CA ASP A 251 -9.54 38.29 -6.47
C ASP A 251 -9.81 37.34 -5.31
N ASP A 252 -9.48 37.79 -4.11
CA ASP A 252 -9.67 37.02 -2.86
C ASP A 252 -11.11 36.51 -2.66
N ALA A 253 -12.12 37.16 -3.27
CA ALA A 253 -13.52 36.79 -3.13
C ALA A 253 -13.98 35.70 -4.11
N GLN A 254 -13.21 35.42 -5.17
CA GLN A 254 -13.64 34.56 -6.27
C GLN A 254 -12.61 33.49 -6.63
N ASP A 255 -11.33 33.84 -6.67
CA ASP A 255 -10.29 33.00 -7.23
C ASP A 255 -9.70 32.07 -6.19
N ARG A 256 -9.22 30.91 -6.66
CA ARG A 256 -8.67 29.85 -5.81
C ARG A 256 -7.45 29.22 -6.47
N VAL A 257 -6.70 28.45 -5.69
CA VAL A 257 -5.62 27.60 -6.19
C VAL A 257 -6.16 26.19 -6.38
N GLU A 258 -5.74 25.52 -7.44
CA GLU A 258 -6.16 24.15 -7.71
C GLU A 258 -4.95 23.26 -8.03
N ILE A 259 -4.89 22.12 -7.35
CA ILE A 259 -4.02 21.00 -7.73
C ILE A 259 -4.83 20.02 -8.55
N ARG A 260 -4.42 19.77 -9.79
CA ARG A 260 -4.98 18.70 -10.61
C ARG A 260 -4.01 17.55 -10.69
N LEU A 261 -4.49 16.37 -10.32
CA LEU A 261 -3.84 15.11 -10.63
C LEU A 261 -4.44 14.59 -11.92
N PHE A 262 -3.60 14.21 -12.88
CA PHE A 262 -4.05 13.79 -14.19
C PHE A 262 -3.18 12.66 -14.73
N VAL A 263 -3.79 11.88 -15.64
CA VAL A 263 -3.10 10.92 -16.50
C VAL A 263 -3.12 11.44 -17.92
N THR A 264 -2.28 10.87 -18.79
CA THR A 264 -2.29 11.18 -20.22
C THR A 264 -2.53 9.95 -21.06
N ASP A 265 -3.00 10.16 -22.29
CA ASP A 265 -3.26 9.09 -23.26
C ASP A 265 -2.00 8.27 -23.60
N ASN A 266 -0.82 8.90 -23.56
CA ASN A 266 0.47 8.31 -23.93
C ASN A 266 1.49 8.21 -22.79
N ASP A 267 1.06 8.42 -21.53
CA ASP A 267 1.92 8.40 -20.34
C ASP A 267 3.11 9.39 -20.38
N GLY A 268 3.06 10.38 -21.27
CA GLY A 268 3.95 11.54 -21.33
C GLY A 268 3.26 12.81 -20.81
N ILE A 269 3.99 13.68 -20.11
CA ILE A 269 3.43 14.87 -19.43
C ILE A 269 2.73 15.87 -20.36
N LEU A 270 3.11 15.88 -21.66
CA LEU A 270 2.52 16.72 -22.69
C LEU A 270 1.39 16.03 -23.49
N GLY A 271 1.06 14.78 -23.15
CA GLY A 271 -0.04 14.04 -23.76
C GLY A 271 -1.40 14.66 -23.43
N ASN A 272 -2.47 14.12 -24.04
CA ASN A 272 -3.81 14.63 -23.80
C ASN A 272 -4.26 14.26 -22.39
N GLN A 273 -4.57 15.27 -21.58
CA GLN A 273 -4.81 15.12 -20.15
C GLN A 273 -6.22 14.61 -19.85
N THR A 274 -6.32 13.71 -18.89
CA THR A 274 -7.58 13.34 -18.24
C THR A 274 -7.41 13.48 -16.74
N VAL A 275 -8.24 14.30 -16.10
CA VAL A 275 -8.15 14.60 -14.67
C VAL A 275 -8.61 13.39 -13.85
N VAL A 276 -7.74 12.93 -12.95
CA VAL A 276 -8.01 11.88 -11.97
C VAL A 276 -8.63 12.49 -10.71
N ALA A 277 -8.05 13.58 -10.22
CA ALA A 277 -8.54 14.29 -9.05
C ALA A 277 -8.26 15.79 -9.18
N SER A 278 -9.14 16.59 -8.58
CA SER A 278 -9.00 18.04 -8.47
C SER A 278 -9.19 18.43 -7.01
N MET A 279 -8.23 19.16 -6.46
CA MET A 279 -8.22 19.64 -5.08
C MET A 279 -8.09 21.16 -5.11
N VAL A 280 -9.21 21.84 -4.88
CA VAL A 280 -9.34 23.30 -4.94
C VAL A 280 -9.24 23.87 -3.52
N SER A 281 -8.46 24.92 -3.35
CA SER A 281 -8.29 25.63 -2.07
C SER A 281 -9.59 26.27 -1.58
N LEU A 282 -9.60 26.70 -0.33
CA LEU A 282 -10.53 27.73 0.11
C LEU A 282 -10.20 29.08 -0.56
N LEU A 283 -11.15 30.02 -0.48
CA LEU A 283 -10.89 31.42 -0.85
C LEU A 283 -9.80 32.02 0.05
N SER A 284 -9.05 32.99 -0.47
CA SER A 284 -8.00 33.65 0.31
C SER A 284 -8.62 34.34 1.54
N ASN A 285 -8.03 34.11 2.71
CA ASN A 285 -8.41 34.81 3.94
C ASN A 285 -7.28 35.69 4.49
N ASN A 286 -6.09 35.64 3.87
CA ASN A 286 -4.91 36.41 4.25
C ASN A 286 -4.24 37.07 3.04
N ASP A 287 -4.80 38.21 2.61
CA ASP A 287 -4.26 39.04 1.52
C ASP A 287 -2.73 39.25 1.69
N ASN A 288 -2.00 38.88 0.64
CA ASN A 288 -0.56 39.00 0.50
C ASN A 288 0.28 38.25 1.56
N GLN A 289 -0.29 37.24 2.22
CA GLN A 289 0.42 36.35 3.15
C GLN A 289 0.29 34.89 2.72
N TYR A 290 1.27 34.08 3.07
CA TYR A 290 1.15 32.64 2.88
C TYR A 290 0.09 32.04 3.80
N GLN A 291 -0.67 31.11 3.25
CA GLN A 291 -1.60 30.25 3.96
C GLN A 291 -1.41 28.82 3.48
N GLU A 292 -1.50 27.89 4.42
CA GLU A 292 -1.43 26.46 4.17
C GLU A 292 -2.81 25.96 3.73
N GLU A 293 -2.82 25.07 2.75
CA GLU A 293 -4.01 24.38 2.29
C GLU A 293 -3.76 22.87 2.24
N SER A 294 -4.83 22.09 2.37
CA SER A 294 -4.75 20.64 2.22
C SER A 294 -5.97 20.09 1.48
N GLY A 295 -5.75 19.00 0.74
CA GLY A 295 -6.79 18.35 -0.04
C GLY A 295 -6.67 16.84 0.03
N VAL A 296 -7.80 16.15 -0.12
CA VAL A 296 -7.86 14.70 -0.22
C VAL A 296 -8.76 14.34 -1.40
N SER A 297 -8.29 13.46 -2.27
CA SER A 297 -9.08 12.98 -3.41
C SER A 297 -10.13 11.97 -2.94
N THR A 298 -11.16 11.76 -3.76
CA THR A 298 -11.89 10.50 -3.72
C THR A 298 -10.98 9.35 -4.20
N PRO A 299 -11.29 8.09 -3.87
CA PRO A 299 -10.56 6.94 -4.41
C PRO A 299 -10.51 6.97 -5.94
N ALA A 300 -9.35 6.66 -6.52
CA ALA A 300 -9.13 6.68 -7.96
C ALA A 300 -10.00 5.65 -8.69
N ASP A 301 -10.59 6.08 -9.82
CA ASP A 301 -11.41 5.20 -10.66
C ASP A 301 -10.54 4.08 -11.29
N PRO A 302 -11.01 2.81 -11.31
CA PRO A 302 -10.32 1.72 -11.98
C PRO A 302 -9.96 1.97 -13.45
N ALA A 303 -10.64 2.89 -14.13
CA ALA A 303 -10.32 3.29 -15.51
C ALA A 303 -8.90 3.87 -15.67
N TRP A 304 -8.29 4.37 -14.60
CA TRP A 304 -6.94 4.95 -14.60
C TRP A 304 -5.85 3.95 -14.21
N ALA A 305 -6.21 2.70 -13.89
CA ALA A 305 -5.28 1.65 -13.50
C ALA A 305 -4.13 1.51 -14.53
N GLY A 306 -2.89 1.52 -14.04
CA GLY A 306 -1.72 1.31 -14.89
C GLY A 306 -1.26 2.56 -15.66
N LYS A 307 -1.92 3.71 -15.49
CA LYS A 307 -1.51 4.98 -16.10
C LYS A 307 -0.55 5.77 -15.23
N LYS A 308 0.39 6.48 -15.87
CA LYS A 308 1.35 7.34 -15.17
C LYS A 308 0.65 8.60 -14.65
N LEU A 309 0.82 8.88 -13.36
CA LEU A 309 0.27 10.04 -12.70
C LEU A 309 1.16 11.29 -12.88
N PHE A 310 0.50 12.43 -13.06
CA PHE A 310 1.11 13.75 -13.12
C PHE A 310 0.35 14.68 -12.18
N ALA A 311 1.05 15.69 -11.65
CA ALA A 311 0.47 16.76 -10.86
C ALA A 311 0.68 18.10 -11.58
N GLY A 312 -0.35 18.94 -11.64
CA GLY A 312 -0.28 20.29 -12.18
C GLY A 312 -0.88 21.32 -11.23
N LEU A 313 -0.31 22.52 -11.24
CA LEU A 313 -0.68 23.64 -10.38
C LEU A 313 -1.43 24.70 -11.19
N TYR A 314 -2.65 25.04 -10.78
CA TYR A 314 -3.56 25.91 -11.51
C TYR A 314 -4.09 27.03 -10.62
N ILE A 315 -4.53 28.11 -11.26
CA ILE A 315 -5.48 29.06 -10.66
C ILE A 315 -6.87 28.67 -11.18
N ASP A 316 -7.80 28.45 -10.26
CA ASP A 316 -9.23 28.35 -10.55
C ASP A 316 -9.80 29.77 -10.61
N ASP A 317 -9.68 30.37 -11.79
CA ASP A 317 -10.11 31.73 -12.12
C ASP A 317 -11.64 31.76 -12.32
N ALA A 318 -12.34 32.22 -11.29
CA ALA A 318 -13.80 32.23 -11.29
C ALA A 318 -14.38 33.55 -11.86
N ASN A 319 -13.58 34.61 -11.94
CA ASN A 319 -14.00 35.92 -12.43
C ASN A 319 -13.65 36.14 -13.93
N GLY A 320 -12.75 35.33 -14.49
CA GLY A 320 -12.28 35.36 -15.87
C GLY A 320 -11.19 36.40 -16.17
N ASP A 321 -10.54 36.98 -15.16
CA ASP A 321 -9.41 37.90 -15.33
C ASP A 321 -8.12 37.12 -15.59
N ALA A 322 -7.52 37.30 -16.77
CA ALA A 322 -6.30 36.60 -17.14
C ALA A 322 -5.02 37.18 -16.51
N ASN A 323 -5.12 38.18 -15.63
CA ASN A 323 -3.97 38.91 -15.08
C ASN A 323 -3.63 38.57 -13.63
N ASP A 324 -4.20 37.49 -13.10
CA ASP A 324 -4.04 37.10 -11.70
C ASP A 324 -2.81 36.24 -11.53
N PHE A 325 -2.16 36.41 -10.39
CA PHE A 325 -0.96 35.69 -10.04
C PHE A 325 -1.06 35.13 -8.63
N VAL A 326 -0.42 33.98 -8.44
CA VAL A 326 -0.27 33.30 -7.15
C VAL A 326 1.20 32.94 -6.95
N ARG A 327 1.67 32.97 -5.69
CA ARG A 327 2.89 32.26 -5.30
C ARG A 327 2.51 30.96 -4.62
N PHE A 328 3.23 29.91 -4.95
CA PHE A 328 2.96 28.56 -4.48
C PHE A 328 4.25 27.90 -4.04
N ASP A 329 4.21 27.13 -2.96
CA ASP A 329 5.39 26.55 -2.34
C ASP A 329 5.06 25.28 -1.54
N ASN A 330 6.09 24.54 -1.14
CA ASN A 330 6.00 23.38 -0.24
C ASN A 330 4.94 22.33 -0.60
N LEU A 331 4.81 21.95 -1.89
CA LEU A 331 3.90 20.88 -2.27
C LEU A 331 4.39 19.55 -1.70
N GLU A 332 3.51 18.93 -0.93
CA GLU A 332 3.59 17.55 -0.49
C GLU A 332 2.41 16.81 -1.12
N LEU A 333 2.68 15.88 -2.02
CA LEU A 333 1.72 14.95 -2.60
C LEU A 333 2.04 13.55 -2.10
N VAL A 334 1.07 12.91 -1.45
CA VAL A 334 1.18 11.56 -0.91
C VAL A 334 0.07 10.70 -1.52
N VAL A 335 0.38 9.44 -1.80
CA VAL A 335 -0.62 8.43 -2.16
C VAL A 335 -0.76 7.41 -1.05
N ASN A 336 -2.01 7.07 -0.75
CA ASN A 336 -2.38 6.00 0.16
C ASN A 336 -3.01 4.92 -0.74
N PRO A 337 -2.23 3.94 -1.21
CA PRO A 337 -2.77 2.87 -2.03
C PRO A 337 -3.71 2.01 -1.19
N PRO A 338 -4.69 1.29 -1.75
CA PRO A 338 -5.46 0.33 -0.95
C PRO A 338 -4.53 -0.71 -0.31
N ALA A 339 -4.87 -1.16 0.90
CA ALA A 339 -4.12 -2.20 1.58
C ALA A 339 -4.20 -3.51 0.79
N ASP A 340 -3.10 -4.24 0.74
CA ASP A 340 -3.10 -5.61 0.23
C ASP A 340 -4.09 -6.44 1.04
N GLU A 341 -5.05 -7.08 0.36
CA GLU A 341 -5.99 -7.98 1.00
C GLU A 341 -5.31 -9.33 1.17
N VAL A 342 -5.09 -9.77 2.42
CA VAL A 342 -4.58 -11.11 2.71
C VAL A 342 -5.66 -12.12 2.36
N LEU A 343 -5.46 -12.86 1.28
CA LEU A 343 -6.37 -13.89 0.79
C LEU A 343 -6.05 -15.26 1.38
N VAL A 344 -4.77 -15.54 1.61
CA VAL A 344 -4.25 -16.75 2.27
C VAL A 344 -3.06 -16.31 3.12
N GLY A 345 -2.95 -16.84 4.34
CA GLY A 345 -1.84 -16.54 5.25
C GLY A 345 -2.04 -17.20 6.62
N PRO A 346 -1.12 -16.98 7.58
CA PRO A 346 -1.32 -17.41 8.96
C PRO A 346 -2.62 -16.83 9.53
N GLY A 347 -3.52 -17.70 10.00
CA GLY A 347 -4.84 -17.30 10.50
C GLY A 347 -5.86 -16.86 9.42
N VAL A 348 -5.51 -16.86 8.13
CA VAL A 348 -6.42 -16.55 7.00
C VAL A 348 -6.40 -17.69 6.00
N ASN A 349 -7.53 -18.42 5.89
CA ASN A 349 -7.65 -19.60 5.04
C ASN A 349 -6.52 -20.63 5.22
N ASN A 350 -5.97 -20.75 6.44
CA ASN A 350 -5.03 -21.80 6.85
C ASN A 350 -3.75 -21.88 6.00
N GLY A 351 -3.13 -20.73 5.72
CA GLY A 351 -1.89 -20.65 4.93
C GLY A 351 -0.66 -21.25 5.62
N ASP A 352 -0.65 -21.28 6.95
CA ASP A 352 0.37 -21.89 7.81
C ASP A 352 0.06 -23.34 8.19
N PHE A 353 -1.04 -23.91 7.65
CA PHE A 353 -1.50 -25.28 7.93
C PHE A 353 -1.76 -25.61 9.42
N ASN A 354 -1.81 -24.61 10.29
CA ASN A 354 -1.85 -24.80 11.75
C ASN A 354 -3.26 -24.79 12.36
N GLU A 355 -4.31 -24.63 11.55
CA GLU A 355 -5.69 -24.64 12.04
C GLU A 355 -6.08 -26.00 12.69
N ASP A 356 -5.50 -27.11 12.19
CA ASP A 356 -5.66 -28.42 12.84
C ASP A 356 -4.63 -28.63 13.96
N THR A 357 -5.12 -28.47 15.19
CA THR A 357 -4.37 -28.63 16.46
C THR A 357 -4.19 -30.07 16.94
N SER A 358 -4.54 -31.06 16.11
CA SER A 358 -4.48 -32.45 16.53
C SER A 358 -3.08 -33.07 16.55
N ASP A 359 -2.90 -34.07 17.43
CA ASP A 359 -1.64 -34.82 17.57
C ASP A 359 -1.38 -35.84 16.44
N ALA A 360 -2.21 -35.88 15.39
CA ALA A 360 -2.02 -36.80 14.28
C ALA A 360 -0.88 -36.32 13.37
N ILE A 361 0.06 -37.23 13.09
CA ILE A 361 1.24 -36.96 12.25
C ILE A 361 0.84 -36.55 10.83
N SER A 362 -0.29 -37.04 10.33
CA SER A 362 -0.76 -36.82 8.96
C SER A 362 -2.26 -36.56 8.94
N ARG A 363 -2.70 -35.67 8.05
CA ARG A 363 -4.10 -35.33 7.82
C ARG A 363 -4.46 -35.35 6.36
N THR A 364 -5.71 -35.69 6.07
CA THR A 364 -6.25 -35.67 4.72
C THR A 364 -6.77 -34.29 4.34
N PHE A 365 -7.06 -34.06 3.06
CA PHE A 365 -7.73 -32.83 2.62
C PHE A 365 -9.12 -32.68 3.25
N GLU A 366 -9.88 -33.77 3.45
CA GLU A 366 -11.15 -33.72 4.20
C GLU A 366 -11.00 -33.21 5.64
N GLN A 367 -9.80 -33.32 6.21
CA GLN A 367 -9.50 -32.95 7.60
C GLN A 367 -8.71 -31.64 7.70
N THR A 368 -8.28 -31.05 6.58
CA THR A 368 -7.49 -29.83 6.55
C THR A 368 -8.38 -28.72 6.02
N PRO A 369 -8.87 -27.80 6.88
CA PRO A 369 -9.74 -26.71 6.45
C PRO A 369 -9.13 -25.90 5.30
N SER A 370 -10.00 -25.39 4.43
CA SER A 370 -9.66 -24.48 3.32
C SER A 370 -8.83 -25.05 2.16
N TRP A 371 -8.30 -26.28 2.28
CA TRP A 371 -7.52 -26.93 1.24
C TRP A 371 -8.31 -28.07 0.59
N TRP A 372 -8.30 -28.13 -0.74
CA TRP A 372 -8.94 -29.16 -1.57
C TRP A 372 -7.92 -29.85 -2.43
N ASN A 373 -8.08 -31.16 -2.60
CA ASN A 373 -7.32 -31.91 -3.60
C ASN A 373 -7.95 -31.78 -4.99
N LEU A 374 -7.20 -31.30 -5.98
CA LEU A 374 -7.58 -31.41 -7.41
C LEU A 374 -6.96 -32.63 -8.11
N GLY A 375 -6.14 -33.39 -7.40
CA GLY A 375 -5.51 -34.61 -7.90
C GLY A 375 -6.42 -35.84 -7.89
N ALA A 376 -5.94 -36.92 -8.52
CA ALA A 376 -6.71 -38.12 -8.82
C ALA A 376 -7.18 -38.94 -7.60
N GLN A 377 -6.54 -38.79 -6.42
CA GLN A 377 -6.90 -39.55 -5.21
C GLN A 377 -8.08 -38.96 -4.43
N GLY A 378 -8.58 -37.78 -4.83
CA GLY A 378 -9.68 -37.11 -4.13
C GLY A 378 -9.31 -36.67 -2.71
N GLN A 379 -10.31 -36.36 -1.89
CA GLN A 379 -10.10 -35.64 -0.63
C GLN A 379 -9.53 -36.50 0.52
N THR A 380 -9.46 -37.83 0.34
CA THR A 380 -8.83 -38.75 1.30
C THR A 380 -7.31 -38.81 1.18
N ALA A 381 -6.74 -38.16 0.17
CA ALA A 381 -5.29 -38.00 0.04
C ALA A 381 -4.74 -37.19 1.21
N GLU A 382 -3.48 -37.44 1.55
CA GLU A 382 -2.74 -36.68 2.55
C GLU A 382 -2.52 -35.24 2.08
N CYS A 383 -2.85 -34.29 2.95
CA CYS A 383 -2.71 -32.85 2.75
C CYS A 383 -1.59 -32.27 3.59
N THR A 384 -1.45 -32.67 4.87
CA THR A 384 -0.49 -32.05 5.80
C THR A 384 0.21 -33.05 6.72
N ARG A 385 1.38 -32.66 7.26
CA ARG A 385 2.24 -33.46 8.16
C ARG A 385 2.93 -32.65 9.24
N THR A 386 3.42 -33.31 10.31
CA THR A 386 4.14 -32.66 11.45
C THR A 386 5.58 -33.13 11.67
N ASN A 387 6.14 -33.97 10.79
CA ASN A 387 7.40 -34.68 11.07
C ASN A 387 8.67 -33.91 10.68
N ASP A 388 8.55 -32.72 10.09
CA ASP A 388 9.64 -31.81 9.73
C ASP A 388 9.13 -30.39 9.35
N PRO A 389 8.33 -29.72 10.21
CA PRO A 389 7.74 -28.41 9.91
C PRO A 389 8.78 -27.29 9.94
N PHE A 390 8.52 -26.21 9.20
CA PHE A 390 9.42 -25.05 9.15
C PHE A 390 9.50 -24.32 10.50
N ASP A 391 8.35 -24.08 11.12
CA ASP A 391 8.17 -23.29 12.35
C ASP A 391 7.98 -24.15 13.62
N GLY A 392 7.91 -25.47 13.48
CA GLY A 392 7.75 -26.42 14.58
C GLY A 392 6.37 -27.07 14.69
N THR A 393 5.42 -26.78 13.79
CA THR A 393 4.06 -27.33 13.84
C THR A 393 3.70 -28.25 12.65
N ARG A 394 3.07 -27.74 11.58
CA ARG A 394 2.49 -28.54 10.50
C ARG A 394 2.75 -27.88 9.14
N PHE A 395 3.02 -28.68 8.12
CA PHE A 395 3.24 -28.21 6.75
C PHE A 395 2.34 -28.96 5.75
N GLY A 396 2.08 -28.36 4.58
CA GLY A 396 1.39 -28.94 3.43
C GLY A 396 2.27 -29.86 2.58
N VAL A 397 1.69 -30.91 2.00
CA VAL A 397 2.42 -31.94 1.24
C VAL A 397 2.06 -31.88 -0.25
N ALA A 398 2.90 -31.21 -1.04
CA ALA A 398 2.79 -31.20 -2.50
C ALA A 398 3.56 -32.38 -3.11
N ALA A 399 3.09 -32.95 -4.23
CA ALA A 399 3.72 -34.09 -4.86
C ALA A 399 3.54 -34.06 -6.39
N SER A 400 4.56 -34.51 -7.14
CA SER A 400 4.50 -34.53 -8.61
C SER A 400 3.62 -35.67 -9.14
N SER A 401 3.37 -36.69 -8.31
CA SER A 401 2.30 -37.64 -8.58
C SER A 401 0.98 -36.85 -8.61
N SER A 402 0.34 -36.75 -9.78
CA SER A 402 -0.98 -36.10 -10.06
C SER A 402 -2.15 -36.50 -9.12
N ASN A 403 -1.87 -37.27 -8.08
CA ASN A 403 -2.71 -37.63 -6.97
C ASN A 403 -2.92 -36.52 -5.94
N ARG A 404 -1.99 -35.58 -5.76
CA ARG A 404 -2.02 -34.56 -4.69
C ARG A 404 -1.69 -33.17 -5.22
N ILE A 405 -2.73 -32.38 -5.44
CA ILE A 405 -2.59 -30.98 -5.86
C ILE A 405 -3.29 -30.15 -4.80
N LEU A 406 -2.52 -29.38 -4.02
CA LEU A 406 -3.11 -28.50 -3.03
C LEU A 406 -3.81 -27.37 -3.76
N SER A 407 -5.08 -27.15 -3.44
CA SER A 407 -5.83 -26.05 -4.03
C SER A 407 -6.69 -25.35 -3.00
N ILE A 408 -6.92 -24.06 -3.19
CA ILE A 408 -7.63 -23.22 -2.24
C ILE A 408 -8.55 -22.25 -2.98
N ASN A 409 -9.67 -21.96 -2.33
CA ASN A 409 -10.65 -20.99 -2.77
C ASN A 409 -10.65 -19.81 -1.78
N PRO A 410 -9.87 -18.74 -2.05
CA PRO A 410 -9.78 -17.59 -1.14
C PRO A 410 -11.06 -16.75 -1.05
N VAL A 411 -12.09 -17.08 -1.84
CA VAL A 411 -13.36 -16.30 -1.90
C VAL A 411 -13.19 -14.90 -2.48
N TYR A 412 -12.16 -14.69 -3.30
CA TYR A 412 -11.90 -13.40 -3.94
C TYR A 412 -12.50 -13.30 -5.34
N THR A 413 -13.08 -12.15 -5.67
CA THR A 413 -13.58 -11.82 -7.02
C THR A 413 -12.63 -10.81 -7.67
N ILE A 414 -12.05 -11.18 -8.80
CA ILE A 414 -10.97 -10.44 -9.44
C ILE A 414 -11.48 -9.11 -10.02
N GLY A 415 -10.90 -8.00 -9.57
CA GLY A 415 -11.00 -6.66 -10.11
C GLY A 415 -10.05 -6.42 -11.29
N SER A 416 -10.32 -5.35 -12.05
CA SER A 416 -9.48 -4.95 -13.17
C SER A 416 -8.15 -4.41 -12.68
N GLY A 417 -7.05 -4.98 -13.16
CA GLY A 417 -5.69 -4.55 -12.80
C GLY A 417 -5.15 -5.18 -11.51
N ASP A 418 -5.87 -6.10 -10.88
CA ASP A 418 -5.38 -6.81 -9.69
C ASP A 418 -4.09 -7.57 -10.02
N VAL A 419 -3.12 -7.46 -9.12
CA VAL A 419 -1.95 -8.34 -9.08
C VAL A 419 -1.96 -9.10 -7.77
N PHE A 420 -1.52 -10.34 -7.83
CA PHE A 420 -1.48 -11.21 -6.68
C PHE A 420 -0.03 -11.51 -6.36
N ARG A 421 0.39 -11.18 -5.14
CA ARG A 421 1.68 -11.61 -4.61
C ARG A 421 1.50 -12.93 -3.90
N VAL A 422 2.30 -13.91 -4.27
CA VAL A 422 2.42 -15.15 -3.52
C VAL A 422 3.77 -15.22 -2.86
N SER A 423 3.79 -15.67 -1.60
CA SER A 423 4.99 -16.21 -0.99
C SER A 423 4.69 -17.55 -0.33
N LEU A 424 5.68 -18.44 -0.30
CA LEU A 424 5.62 -19.68 0.46
C LEU A 424 7.03 -20.12 0.80
N VAL A 425 7.14 -20.92 1.86
CA VAL A 425 8.36 -21.64 2.19
C VAL A 425 8.20 -23.08 1.70
N TRP A 426 9.21 -23.63 1.07
CA TRP A 426 9.18 -24.99 0.54
C TRP A 426 10.52 -25.69 0.76
N LYS A 427 10.55 -27.01 0.61
CA LYS A 427 11.76 -27.81 0.77
C LYS A 427 11.76 -28.94 -0.26
N ASP A 428 12.94 -29.30 -0.77
CA ASP A 428 13.12 -30.50 -1.57
C ASP A 428 12.92 -31.76 -0.71
N GLY A 429 12.02 -32.63 -1.14
CA GLY A 429 11.71 -33.89 -0.47
C GLY A 429 12.51 -35.08 -1.02
N ASN A 430 12.11 -36.27 -0.59
CA ASN A 430 12.67 -37.50 -1.13
C ASN A 430 12.19 -37.70 -2.58
N GLY A 431 13.09 -38.03 -3.51
CA GLY A 431 12.76 -38.15 -4.95
C GLY A 431 13.31 -36.98 -5.77
N TRP A 432 13.40 -35.80 -5.14
CA TRP A 432 13.71 -34.53 -5.80
C TRP A 432 15.01 -34.53 -6.65
N ASP A 433 14.86 -34.17 -7.91
CA ASP A 433 15.91 -33.90 -8.88
C ASP A 433 16.17 -32.39 -9.01
N PRO A 434 17.41 -31.96 -9.34
CA PRO A 434 17.71 -30.55 -9.64
C PRO A 434 16.80 -29.86 -10.67
N ALA A 435 16.10 -30.61 -11.52
CA ALA A 435 15.15 -30.06 -12.49
C ALA A 435 13.74 -29.78 -11.91
N ASP A 436 13.42 -30.30 -10.72
CA ASP A 436 12.09 -30.19 -10.14
C ASP A 436 11.86 -28.83 -9.50
N GLN A 437 10.59 -28.40 -9.53
CA GLN A 437 10.18 -27.08 -9.04
C GLN A 437 8.80 -27.15 -8.39
N VAL A 438 8.56 -26.29 -7.40
CA VAL A 438 7.21 -26.00 -6.92
C VAL A 438 6.57 -24.99 -7.87
N GLU A 439 5.37 -25.30 -8.36
CA GLU A 439 4.55 -24.39 -9.16
C GLU A 439 3.37 -23.89 -8.33
N VAL A 440 3.24 -22.57 -8.23
CA VAL A 440 2.01 -21.93 -7.80
C VAL A 440 1.25 -21.43 -9.02
N ARG A 441 0.02 -21.92 -9.18
CA ARG A 441 -0.84 -21.52 -10.30
C ARG A 441 -2.09 -20.82 -9.81
N MET A 442 -2.32 -19.63 -10.34
CA MET A 442 -3.52 -18.85 -10.13
C MET A 442 -4.42 -18.96 -11.34
N PHE A 443 -5.71 -19.22 -11.12
CA PHE A 443 -6.64 -19.50 -12.21
C PHE A 443 -8.07 -19.09 -11.84
N VAL A 444 -8.89 -18.91 -12.88
CA VAL A 444 -10.34 -18.82 -12.78
C VAL A 444 -10.97 -20.06 -13.39
N THR A 445 -12.25 -20.30 -13.13
CA THR A 445 -12.98 -21.38 -13.80
C THR A 445 -14.20 -20.89 -14.56
N ASP A 446 -14.62 -21.70 -15.53
CA ASP A 446 -15.82 -21.45 -16.34
C ASP A 446 -17.11 -21.24 -15.51
N ASN A 447 -17.18 -21.86 -14.33
CA ASN A 447 -18.36 -21.91 -13.47
C ASN A 447 -18.16 -21.33 -12.06
N ASP A 448 -17.04 -20.63 -11.81
CA ASP A 448 -16.66 -20.05 -10.52
C ASP A 448 -16.65 -21.06 -9.35
N LYS A 449 -16.35 -22.33 -9.66
CA LYS A 449 -16.09 -23.41 -8.69
C LYS A 449 -14.69 -23.98 -8.90
N ILE A 450 -14.04 -24.37 -7.81
CA ILE A 450 -12.62 -24.82 -7.82
C ILE A 450 -12.35 -26.02 -8.74
N GLY A 451 -13.34 -26.90 -8.94
CA GLY A 451 -13.25 -28.05 -9.86
C GLY A 451 -13.76 -27.81 -11.29
N GLY A 452 -14.04 -26.56 -11.66
CA GLY A 452 -14.44 -26.19 -13.03
C GLY A 452 -13.27 -26.20 -14.03
N THR A 453 -13.56 -25.88 -15.29
CA THR A 453 -12.53 -25.83 -16.33
C THR A 453 -11.62 -24.63 -16.09
N GLN A 454 -10.32 -24.85 -15.91
CA GLN A 454 -9.37 -23.81 -15.53
C GLN A 454 -8.98 -22.91 -16.71
N THR A 455 -8.93 -21.59 -16.47
CA THR A 455 -8.20 -20.62 -17.29
C THR A 455 -7.14 -19.98 -16.41
N VAL A 456 -5.87 -20.17 -16.77
CA VAL A 456 -4.72 -19.78 -15.94
C VAL A 456 -4.47 -18.28 -16.07
N LEU A 457 -4.41 -17.59 -14.94
CA LEU A 457 -3.95 -16.21 -14.84
C LEU A 457 -2.42 -16.17 -14.76
N ALA A 458 -1.83 -17.01 -13.90
CA ALA A 458 -0.40 -17.05 -13.67
C ALA A 458 0.07 -18.46 -13.33
N SER A 459 1.30 -18.79 -13.73
CA SER A 459 2.06 -19.96 -13.31
C SER A 459 3.42 -19.44 -12.86
N LEU A 460 3.70 -19.58 -11.57
CA LEU A 460 4.86 -19.04 -10.88
C LEU A 460 5.69 -20.21 -10.37
N LEU A 461 6.96 -20.24 -10.70
CA LEU A 461 7.87 -21.34 -10.38
C LEU A 461 8.83 -20.93 -9.27
N SER A 462 9.12 -21.83 -8.34
CA SER A 462 10.10 -21.62 -7.26
C SER A 462 11.53 -21.44 -7.77
N GLY A 463 11.79 -21.85 -9.02
CA GLY A 463 13.14 -22.11 -9.49
C GLY A 463 13.68 -23.44 -8.95
N ALA A 464 14.90 -23.80 -9.37
CA ALA A 464 15.58 -24.99 -8.89
C ALA A 464 16.00 -24.82 -7.42
N SER A 465 15.92 -25.91 -6.64
CA SER A 465 16.44 -25.94 -5.27
C SER A 465 17.93 -25.58 -5.27
N THR A 466 18.31 -24.69 -4.37
CA THR A 466 19.70 -24.29 -4.18
C THR A 466 20.37 -25.01 -3.01
N LEU A 467 19.57 -25.55 -2.08
CA LEU A 467 20.05 -26.17 -0.85
C LEU A 467 19.28 -27.45 -0.56
N SER A 468 20.00 -28.58 -0.60
CA SER A 468 19.35 -29.86 -0.37
C SER A 468 18.84 -30.04 1.07
N ASN A 469 17.65 -30.60 1.16
CA ASN A 469 16.86 -30.87 2.35
C ASN A 469 16.72 -29.65 3.29
N THR A 470 16.62 -28.45 2.74
CA THR A 470 16.53 -27.19 3.49
C THR A 470 15.33 -26.38 3.02
N PHE A 471 14.65 -25.69 3.94
CA PHE A 471 13.57 -24.80 3.57
C PHE A 471 14.10 -23.55 2.84
N GLU A 472 13.52 -23.29 1.68
CA GLU A 472 13.78 -22.18 0.78
C GLU A 472 12.50 -21.36 0.61
N MET A 473 12.63 -20.07 0.29
CA MET A 473 11.49 -19.18 0.11
C MET A 473 11.25 -18.92 -1.38
N MET A 474 10.00 -19.00 -1.79
CA MET A 474 9.52 -18.50 -3.07
C MET A 474 8.70 -17.25 -2.81
N GLU A 475 8.95 -16.19 -3.59
CA GLU A 475 8.11 -14.99 -3.65
C GLU A 475 8.00 -14.56 -5.11
N ALA A 476 6.77 -14.30 -5.57
CA ALA A 476 6.52 -13.89 -6.94
C ALA A 476 5.18 -13.15 -7.08
N ASP A 477 5.13 -12.24 -8.05
CA ASP A 477 3.92 -11.48 -8.39
C ASP A 477 3.27 -12.03 -9.67
N SER A 478 1.95 -12.05 -9.72
CA SER A 478 1.19 -12.34 -10.93
C SER A 478 1.30 -11.20 -11.95
N PRO A 479 1.02 -11.44 -13.25
CA PRO A 479 0.64 -10.36 -14.14
C PRO A 479 -0.68 -9.72 -13.68
N ALA A 480 -0.91 -8.46 -14.07
CA ALA A 480 -2.16 -7.78 -13.80
C ALA A 480 -3.34 -8.48 -14.51
N ALA A 481 -4.43 -8.69 -13.77
CA ALA A 481 -5.64 -9.29 -14.30
C ALA A 481 -6.29 -8.36 -15.33
N THR A 482 -6.59 -8.89 -16.52
CA THR A 482 -7.25 -8.15 -17.60
C THR A 482 -8.32 -9.00 -18.28
N GLY A 483 -9.27 -8.36 -18.97
CA GLY A 483 -10.23 -9.03 -19.86
C GLY A 483 -11.02 -10.16 -19.20
N ALA A 484 -10.75 -11.40 -19.61
CA ALA A 484 -11.54 -12.59 -19.27
C ALA A 484 -11.50 -13.00 -17.78
N PHE A 485 -10.58 -12.45 -16.99
CA PHE A 485 -10.46 -12.73 -15.56
C PHE A 485 -11.36 -11.83 -14.69
N ILE A 486 -11.80 -10.67 -15.20
CA ILE A 486 -12.49 -9.66 -14.40
C ILE A 486 -13.89 -10.13 -14.01
N GLY A 487 -14.24 -9.98 -12.73
CA GLY A 487 -15.50 -10.42 -12.14
C GLY A 487 -15.58 -11.93 -11.93
N LYS A 488 -14.50 -12.69 -12.20
CA LYS A 488 -14.41 -14.12 -11.93
C LYS A 488 -13.82 -14.40 -10.57
N ARG A 489 -14.10 -15.59 -10.06
CA ARG A 489 -13.56 -16.05 -8.78
C ARG A 489 -12.12 -16.55 -8.94
N LEU A 490 -11.22 -16.04 -8.12
CA LEU A 490 -9.83 -16.52 -8.05
C LEU A 490 -9.74 -17.87 -7.34
N PHE A 491 -8.92 -18.75 -7.88
CA PHE A 491 -8.43 -19.96 -7.24
C PHE A 491 -6.91 -20.01 -7.34
N MET A 492 -6.29 -20.69 -6.36
CA MET A 492 -4.87 -20.98 -6.36
C MET A 492 -4.65 -22.47 -6.18
N LEU A 493 -3.64 -23.01 -6.83
CA LEU A 493 -3.11 -24.34 -6.53
C LEU A 493 -1.59 -24.32 -6.40
N ILE A 494 -1.07 -25.30 -5.66
CA ILE A 494 0.35 -25.59 -5.50
C ILE A 494 0.57 -27.02 -5.98
N ASP A 495 1.49 -27.17 -6.91
CA ASP A 495 1.85 -28.43 -7.55
C ASP A 495 3.38 -28.59 -7.58
N VAL A 496 3.87 -29.79 -7.85
CA VAL A 496 5.30 -30.05 -8.10
C VAL A 496 5.47 -30.41 -9.56
N GLN A 497 6.28 -29.64 -10.27
CA GLN A 497 6.70 -29.96 -11.62
C GLN A 497 7.85 -30.95 -11.57
N ASP A 498 7.57 -32.15 -12.05
CA ASP A 498 8.55 -33.20 -12.27
C ASP A 498 9.36 -32.90 -13.53
N GLY A 499 10.63 -32.54 -13.31
CA GLY A 499 11.58 -32.24 -14.37
C GLY A 499 12.19 -33.49 -15.03
N ASN A 500 12.05 -34.67 -14.41
CA ASN A 500 12.73 -35.90 -14.83
C ASN A 500 11.75 -36.98 -15.39
N GLY A 501 10.45 -36.87 -15.10
CA GLY A 501 9.34 -37.70 -15.55
C GLY A 501 9.03 -38.96 -14.71
N ASP A 502 9.61 -39.15 -13.52
CA ASP A 502 9.40 -40.33 -12.68
C ASP A 502 8.17 -40.25 -11.75
N GLY A 503 7.65 -39.05 -11.49
CA GLY A 503 6.45 -38.77 -10.72
C GLY A 503 6.51 -39.17 -9.24
N ASP A 504 7.71 -39.26 -8.65
CA ASP A 504 7.88 -39.62 -7.24
C ASP A 504 8.38 -38.48 -6.32
N ASP A 505 8.38 -37.25 -6.82
CA ASP A 505 8.86 -36.07 -6.11
C ASP A 505 7.84 -35.51 -5.12
N PHE A 506 8.38 -34.94 -4.04
CA PHE A 506 7.61 -34.35 -2.95
C PHE A 506 8.22 -33.03 -2.51
N ALA A 507 7.38 -32.06 -2.16
CA ALA A 507 7.78 -30.84 -1.48
C ALA A 507 6.91 -30.60 -0.24
N PRO A 508 7.50 -30.55 0.98
CA PRO A 508 6.93 -29.80 2.08
C PRO A 508 6.74 -28.33 1.66
N VAL A 509 5.55 -27.79 1.90
CA VAL A 509 5.23 -26.37 1.71
C VAL A 509 4.61 -25.80 2.98
N ASP A 510 4.97 -24.58 3.35
CA ASP A 510 4.56 -23.95 4.61
C ASP A 510 4.48 -22.43 4.44
N ASP A 511 3.86 -21.75 5.41
CA ASP A 511 3.72 -20.29 5.45
C ASP A 511 3.24 -19.69 4.10
N VAL A 512 2.24 -20.31 3.49
CA VAL A 512 1.67 -19.85 2.22
C VAL A 512 0.94 -18.54 2.44
N GLN A 513 1.38 -17.48 1.76
CA GLN A 513 0.70 -16.21 1.71
C GLN A 513 0.27 -15.89 0.28
N LEU A 514 -0.98 -15.47 0.12
CA LEU A 514 -1.51 -14.89 -1.09
C LEU A 514 -2.10 -13.53 -0.74
N LEU A 515 -1.55 -12.48 -1.32
CA LEU A 515 -2.02 -11.12 -1.15
C LEU A 515 -2.64 -10.66 -2.46
N ALA A 516 -3.86 -10.15 -2.42
CA ALA A 516 -4.41 -9.40 -3.53
C ALA A 516 -3.99 -7.95 -3.37
N ASN A 517 -3.25 -7.45 -4.35
CA ASN A 517 -2.98 -6.03 -4.53
C ASN A 517 -3.94 -5.51 -5.61
N PRO A 518 -5.12 -4.98 -5.22
CA PRO A 518 -6.06 -4.45 -6.18
C PRO A 518 -5.42 -3.26 -6.89
N GLY A 519 -5.11 -3.43 -8.18
CA GLY A 519 -4.74 -2.33 -9.05
C GLY A 519 -3.26 -2.08 -9.33
N THR A 520 -2.31 -2.93 -8.92
CA THR A 520 -0.92 -2.79 -9.37
C THR A 520 -0.70 -3.41 -10.74
N ALA A 521 -0.91 -2.67 -11.83
CA ALA A 521 -0.10 -2.97 -13.01
C ALA A 521 1.35 -2.57 -12.68
N LEU A 522 2.16 -3.52 -12.21
CA LEU A 522 3.60 -3.29 -12.09
C LEU A 522 4.13 -2.87 -13.47
N ALA A 523 4.87 -1.76 -13.47
CA ALA A 523 5.55 -1.27 -14.65
C ALA A 523 6.38 -2.41 -15.26
N HIS A 524 5.99 -2.78 -16.48
CA HIS A 524 6.67 -3.62 -17.47
C HIS A 524 8.11 -4.04 -17.08
N MET A 525 8.27 -5.05 -16.23
CA MET A 525 9.60 -5.63 -15.98
C MET A 525 10.00 -6.50 -17.16
N VAL A 526 10.84 -5.95 -18.03
CA VAL A 526 11.61 -6.75 -18.99
C VAL A 526 12.72 -7.45 -18.20
N SER A 527 12.53 -8.73 -17.87
CA SER A 527 13.62 -9.56 -17.34
C SER A 527 14.55 -9.97 -18.48
N VAL A 528 15.84 -9.62 -18.34
CA VAL A 528 16.91 -10.09 -19.22
C VAL A 528 17.43 -11.40 -18.67
N THR A 529 17.09 -12.52 -19.32
CA THR A 529 17.34 -13.86 -18.77
C THR A 529 18.73 -14.41 -19.08
N THR A 530 19.41 -13.94 -20.13
CA THR A 530 20.78 -14.36 -20.46
C THR A 530 21.57 -13.30 -21.23
N PHE A 531 22.89 -13.27 -21.00
CA PHE A 531 23.86 -12.39 -21.69
C PHE A 531 25.01 -13.25 -22.24
N THR A 532 25.18 -13.29 -23.57
CA THR A 532 26.31 -14.02 -24.19
C THR A 532 27.16 -13.08 -25.04
N LEU A 533 28.46 -13.00 -24.75
CA LEU A 533 29.42 -12.22 -25.51
C LEU A 533 30.01 -13.06 -26.66
N GLY A 534 29.78 -12.63 -27.90
CA GLY A 534 30.31 -13.26 -29.12
C GLY A 534 30.37 -12.28 -30.30
N PRO A 535 30.59 -12.75 -31.54
CA PRO A 535 30.52 -11.92 -32.75
C PRO A 535 29.10 -11.36 -33.04
N SER A 536 28.11 -11.82 -32.28
CA SER A 536 26.72 -11.37 -32.28
C SER A 536 26.31 -11.12 -30.82
N PHE A 537 25.40 -10.17 -30.61
CA PHE A 537 24.72 -9.97 -29.34
C PHE A 537 23.34 -10.61 -29.40
N THR A 538 22.98 -11.38 -28.36
CA THR A 538 21.63 -11.96 -28.23
C THR A 538 21.03 -11.52 -26.91
N LEU A 539 19.88 -10.84 -26.98
CA LEU A 539 19.05 -10.49 -25.82
C LEU A 539 17.84 -11.44 -25.76
N HIS A 540 17.66 -12.10 -24.62
CA HIS A 540 16.43 -12.83 -24.31
C HIS A 540 15.60 -11.98 -23.33
N ALA A 541 14.43 -11.52 -23.81
CA ALA A 541 13.46 -10.80 -23.00
C ALA A 541 12.20 -11.65 -22.84
N THR A 542 11.76 -11.88 -21.61
CA THR A 542 10.51 -12.58 -21.30
C THR A 542 9.51 -11.60 -20.70
N GLY A 543 8.33 -11.44 -21.31
CA GLY A 543 7.24 -10.59 -20.81
C GLY A 543 6.18 -10.25 -21.87
N VAL A 544 4.97 -9.94 -21.43
CA VAL A 544 3.89 -9.39 -22.28
C VAL A 544 3.99 -7.87 -22.28
N SER A 545 4.68 -7.31 -23.28
CA SER A 545 4.70 -5.86 -23.52
C SER A 545 3.81 -5.50 -24.71
N THR A 546 3.08 -4.39 -24.60
CA THR A 546 2.44 -3.71 -25.75
C THR A 546 3.43 -2.85 -26.55
N HIS A 547 4.65 -2.65 -26.02
CA HIS A 547 5.77 -1.93 -26.62
C HIS A 547 6.82 -2.90 -27.18
N GLU A 548 7.51 -2.52 -28.26
CA GLU A 548 8.67 -3.29 -28.73
C GLU A 548 9.92 -2.80 -27.98
N PRO A 549 10.64 -3.65 -27.23
CA PRO A 549 11.88 -3.23 -26.57
C PRO A 549 12.87 -2.77 -27.64
N ALA A 550 13.36 -1.53 -27.54
CA ALA A 550 14.39 -1.02 -28.43
C ALA A 550 15.75 -1.08 -27.73
N VAL A 551 16.76 -1.57 -28.45
CA VAL A 551 18.14 -1.59 -27.97
C VAL A 551 18.87 -0.42 -28.59
N GLU A 552 19.57 0.35 -27.76
CA GLU A 552 20.48 1.40 -28.18
C GLU A 552 21.90 1.08 -27.73
N TYR A 553 22.89 1.52 -28.51
CA TYR A 553 24.30 1.41 -28.15
C TYR A 553 25.00 2.75 -28.24
N THR A 554 26.08 2.92 -27.45
CA THR A 554 27.02 4.01 -27.62
C THR A 554 28.46 3.50 -27.65
N THR A 555 29.29 4.13 -28.49
CA THR A 555 30.74 3.90 -28.56
C THR A 555 31.54 4.95 -27.79
N ASP A 556 30.87 6.03 -27.35
CA ASP A 556 31.52 7.19 -26.74
C ASP A 556 31.25 7.21 -25.24
N LEU A 557 31.96 6.35 -24.52
CA LEU A 557 31.79 6.14 -23.07
C LEU A 557 32.22 7.35 -22.22
N LEU A 558 32.81 8.39 -22.81
CA LEU A 558 33.40 9.53 -22.10
C LEU A 558 32.76 10.87 -22.46
N ALA A 559 31.82 10.92 -23.41
CA ALA A 559 31.09 12.14 -23.78
C ALA A 559 29.85 12.33 -22.90
N GLU A 560 29.59 13.58 -22.50
CA GLU A 560 28.37 13.99 -21.81
C GLU A 560 27.68 15.13 -22.57
N PRO A 561 26.42 14.95 -23.05
CA PRO A 561 25.63 13.72 -22.97
C PRO A 561 26.08 12.65 -23.98
N GLN A 562 25.99 11.39 -23.58
CA GLN A 562 26.26 10.25 -24.47
C GLN A 562 25.27 10.22 -25.64
N VAL A 563 25.77 10.06 -26.87
CA VAL A 563 24.93 9.86 -28.06
C VAL A 563 24.62 8.38 -28.21
N TRP A 564 23.35 8.04 -28.15
CA TRP A 564 22.84 6.67 -28.26
C TRP A 564 22.30 6.42 -29.67
N ILE A 565 22.67 5.28 -30.26
CA ILE A 565 22.30 4.90 -31.63
C ILE A 565 21.31 3.73 -31.58
N PRO A 566 20.12 3.84 -32.19
CA PRO A 566 19.14 2.75 -32.27
C PRO A 566 19.68 1.59 -33.10
N VAL A 567 19.48 0.36 -32.62
CA VAL A 567 19.84 -0.82 -33.39
C VAL A 567 18.71 -1.18 -34.37
N THR A 568 19.03 -1.19 -35.68
CA THR A 568 18.02 -1.18 -36.75
C THR A 568 17.69 -2.55 -37.36
N LEU A 569 18.37 -3.63 -36.96
CA LEU A 569 18.19 -4.97 -37.54
C LEU A 569 17.63 -5.97 -36.54
N ILE A 570 16.30 -6.04 -36.43
CA ILE A 570 15.62 -7.02 -35.56
C ILE A 570 15.23 -8.22 -36.42
N THR A 571 15.81 -9.39 -36.17
CA THR A 571 15.24 -10.66 -36.63
C THR A 571 14.50 -11.32 -35.49
N ASN A 572 13.17 -11.19 -35.49
CA ASN A 572 12.29 -11.88 -34.56
C ASN A 572 11.97 -13.28 -35.10
N SER A 573 12.21 -14.32 -34.32
CA SER A 573 11.77 -15.66 -34.67
C SER A 573 11.56 -16.47 -33.40
N PHE A 574 10.32 -16.68 -32.96
CA PHE A 574 9.72 -17.95 -32.48
C PHE A 574 8.20 -17.76 -32.26
N ALA A 575 7.44 -18.86 -32.28
CA ALA A 575 5.97 -18.88 -32.25
C ALA A 575 5.38 -19.03 -30.82
N ASP A 576 6.23 -19.05 -29.80
CA ASP A 576 5.92 -19.35 -28.39
C ASP A 576 5.86 -18.09 -27.50
N GLY A 577 6.01 -16.89 -28.06
CA GLY A 577 5.96 -15.63 -27.32
C GLY A 577 7.31 -15.16 -26.78
N THR A 578 8.41 -15.88 -27.03
CA THR A 578 9.77 -15.42 -26.70
C THR A 578 10.31 -14.51 -27.80
N ASN A 579 10.63 -13.25 -27.47
CA ASN A 579 11.32 -12.34 -28.39
C ASN A 579 12.83 -12.53 -28.24
N VAL A 580 13.49 -13.05 -29.28
CA VAL A 580 14.95 -13.15 -29.35
C VAL A 580 15.45 -12.05 -30.29
N MET A 581 16.20 -11.10 -29.74
CA MET A 581 16.82 -10.02 -30.51
C MET A 581 18.27 -10.37 -30.80
N VAL A 582 18.61 -10.53 -32.09
CA VAL A 582 20.00 -10.75 -32.54
C VAL A 582 20.45 -9.55 -33.35
N PHE A 583 21.57 -8.95 -32.96
CA PHE A 583 22.16 -7.82 -33.67
C PHE A 583 23.62 -8.08 -34.03
N GLY A 584 24.03 -7.64 -35.23
CA GLY A 584 25.42 -7.67 -35.65
C GLY A 584 26.24 -6.59 -34.95
N ALA A 585 27.44 -6.94 -34.47
CA ALA A 585 28.32 -5.96 -33.81
C ALA A 585 28.58 -4.74 -34.73
N PRO A 586 28.43 -3.50 -34.23
CA PRO A 586 28.73 -2.30 -35.00
C PRO A 586 30.25 -2.12 -35.11
N GLY A 587 30.84 -2.81 -36.10
CA GLY A 587 32.27 -2.72 -36.44
C GLY A 587 33.22 -3.23 -35.34
N ALA A 588 34.52 -3.29 -35.64
CA ALA A 588 35.54 -3.70 -34.68
C ALA A 588 36.02 -2.49 -33.84
N GLY A 589 35.45 -2.33 -32.64
CA GLY A 589 35.85 -1.32 -31.63
C GLY A 589 36.05 -1.96 -30.25
N PRO A 590 36.87 -1.36 -29.36
CA PRO A 590 37.33 -2.02 -28.13
C PRO A 590 36.33 -1.98 -26.95
N SER A 591 35.28 -1.15 -26.98
CA SER A 591 34.29 -1.05 -25.89
C SER A 591 32.99 -0.40 -26.35
N TYR A 592 31.84 -0.89 -25.84
CA TYR A 592 30.50 -0.38 -26.11
C TYR A 592 29.69 -0.37 -24.81
N ALA A 593 28.75 0.57 -24.69
CA ALA A 593 27.67 0.47 -23.70
C ALA A 593 26.35 0.21 -24.42
N LEU A 594 25.50 -0.61 -23.81
CA LEU A 594 24.18 -0.98 -24.30
C LEU A 594 23.16 -0.55 -23.25
N ARG A 595 22.02 -0.06 -23.71
CA ARG A 595 20.83 0.12 -22.86
C ARG A 595 19.60 -0.38 -23.60
N VAL A 596 18.66 -0.89 -22.82
CA VAL A 596 17.32 -1.21 -23.30
C VAL A 596 16.45 0.00 -22.96
N VAL A 597 15.75 0.52 -23.94
CA VAL A 597 14.80 1.62 -23.79
C VAL A 597 13.43 1.16 -24.23
N ASP A 598 12.41 1.66 -23.53
CA ASP A 598 11.04 1.42 -23.93
C ASP A 598 10.72 2.30 -25.15
N SER A 599 10.27 1.70 -26.24
CA SER A 599 9.95 2.39 -27.50
C SER A 599 8.46 2.21 -27.81
N PRO A 600 7.70 3.30 -28.05
CA PRO A 600 6.38 3.20 -28.64
C PRO A 600 6.47 2.52 -30.02
N LYS A 601 5.42 1.82 -30.42
CA LYS A 601 5.25 1.32 -31.80
C LYS A 601 4.98 2.43 -32.80
#